data_AF-A0A519BCC3-F1
#
_entry.id   AF-A0A519BCC3-F1
#
_cell.length_a   1.000
_cell.length_b   1.000
_cell.length_c   1.000
_cell.angle_alpha   90.00
_cell.angle_beta   90.00
_cell.angle_gamma   90.00
#
_symmetry.space_group_name_H-M   'P 1'
#
loop_
_entity.id
_entity.type
_entity.pdbx_description
1 polymer ?
#
loop_
_entity_poly.entity_id
_entity_poly.type
_entity_poly.pdbx_seq_one_letter_code
_entity_poly.pdbx_strand_id
1 'polypeptide(L)'
;MQESEESIWTKYELEEKITKILKDVEPKDYAPHFGRYVYLTAYQIAIEFCKNYKEDFDDIKKTLGGSGTGSKGDSLPRYFSNTLSRFIKEKKVKHIEATQLSKEYIYEVKFYGHNCENQEKEIIASNPDWGYDISLYRYKE
;
A
#
# COMPACT_ATOMS: atom_id res chain seq x y z
N MET A 1 16.51 17.98 -7.03
CA MET A 1 16.60 17.81 -5.56
C MET A 1 15.59 16.73 -5.20
N GLN A 2 16.04 15.58 -4.69
CA GLN A 2 15.12 14.48 -4.37
C GLN A 2 14.35 14.85 -3.11
N GLU A 3 13.02 14.96 -3.18
CA GLU A 3 12.17 15.17 -1.99
C GLU A 3 12.38 14.00 -1.01
N SER A 4 12.48 14.30 0.29
CA SER A 4 12.63 13.26 1.31
C SER A 4 11.31 12.51 1.50
N GLU A 5 11.38 11.29 2.03
CA GLU A 5 10.16 10.51 2.26
C GLU A 5 9.20 11.20 3.23
N GLU A 6 9.73 11.90 4.24
CA GLU A 6 8.94 12.69 5.20
C GLU A 6 8.30 13.91 4.53
N SER A 7 8.98 14.56 3.57
CA SER A 7 8.41 15.70 2.87
C SER A 7 7.24 15.28 1.99
N ILE A 8 7.34 14.16 1.25
CA ILE A 8 6.22 13.62 0.45
C ILE A 8 5.05 13.27 1.37
N TRP A 9 5.32 12.60 2.49
CA TRP A 9 4.28 12.18 3.43
C TRP A 9 3.45 13.36 3.96
N THR A 10 4.15 14.43 4.34
CA THR A 10 3.53 15.63 4.92
C THR A 10 2.83 16.44 3.84
N LYS A 11 3.49 16.66 2.70
CA LYS A 11 2.97 17.48 1.59
C LYS A 11 1.64 16.97 1.05
N TYR A 12 1.48 15.65 0.95
CA TYR A 12 0.28 15.03 0.39
C TYR A 12 -0.66 14.46 1.46
N GLU A 13 -0.44 14.75 2.75
CA GLU A 13 -1.31 14.31 3.86
C GLU A 13 -1.56 12.79 3.83
N LEU A 14 -0.51 12.02 3.58
CA LEU A 14 -0.64 10.59 3.26
C LEU A 14 -1.19 9.78 4.43
N GLU A 15 -0.93 10.20 5.66
CA GLU A 15 -1.49 9.55 6.85
C GLU A 15 -3.02 9.53 6.83
N GLU A 16 -3.64 10.69 6.54
CA GLU A 16 -5.10 10.83 6.54
C GLU A 16 -5.72 10.05 5.39
N LYS A 17 -5.12 10.12 4.20
CA LYS A 17 -5.59 9.42 3.00
C LYS A 17 -5.47 7.90 3.14
N ILE A 18 -4.34 7.40 3.65
CA ILE A 18 -4.17 5.97 3.93
C ILE A 18 -5.12 5.51 5.04
N THR A 19 -5.32 6.32 6.08
CA THR A 19 -6.28 6.00 7.14
C THR A 19 -7.69 5.87 6.60
N LYS A 20 -8.10 6.78 5.70
CA LYS A 20 -9.39 6.71 5.02
C LYS A 20 -9.52 5.45 4.18
N ILE A 21 -8.52 5.11 3.38
CA ILE A 21 -8.49 3.85 2.60
C ILE A 21 -8.66 2.63 3.52
N LEU A 22 -7.91 2.55 4.62
CA LEU A 22 -7.97 1.42 5.55
C LEU A 22 -9.32 1.32 6.30
N LYS A 23 -10.09 2.41 6.36
CA LYS A 23 -11.44 2.44 6.94
C LYS A 23 -12.53 2.11 5.93
N ASP A 24 -12.36 2.54 4.68
CA ASP A 24 -13.39 2.47 3.64
C ASP A 24 -13.43 1.09 2.95
N VAL A 25 -12.34 0.32 2.98
CA VAL A 25 -12.35 -1.06 2.45
C VAL A 25 -13.00 -2.01 3.46
N GLU A 26 -14.23 -2.40 3.17
CA GLU A 26 -15.01 -3.32 4.00
C GLU A 26 -14.72 -4.79 3.67
N PRO A 27 -14.72 -5.70 4.68
CA PRO A 27 -14.70 -7.14 4.42
C PRO A 27 -15.97 -7.55 3.66
N LYS A 28 -15.82 -8.43 2.65
CA LYS A 28 -16.98 -9.00 1.94
C LYS A 28 -17.90 -9.79 2.86
N ASP A 29 -17.30 -10.54 3.79
CA ASP A 29 -18.00 -11.32 4.80
C ASP A 29 -17.55 -10.84 6.18
N TYR A 30 -18.44 -10.19 6.93
CA TYR A 30 -18.13 -9.78 8.28
C TYR A 30 -18.01 -11.01 9.20
N ALA A 31 -16.83 -11.15 9.81
CA ALA A 31 -16.57 -12.18 10.80
C ALA A 31 -15.97 -11.52 12.06
N PRO A 32 -16.71 -11.50 13.19
CA PRO A 32 -16.32 -10.74 14.39
C PRO A 32 -14.90 -11.01 14.91
N HIS A 33 -14.39 -12.23 14.73
CA HIS A 33 -13.07 -12.64 15.21
C HIS A 33 -11.89 -12.02 14.45
N PHE A 34 -12.12 -11.43 13.27
CA PHE A 34 -11.08 -10.68 12.53
C PHE A 34 -11.06 -9.17 12.89
N GLY A 35 -12.03 -8.71 13.67
CA GLY A 35 -12.27 -7.29 13.91
C GLY A 35 -13.03 -6.63 12.75
N ARG A 36 -13.22 -5.31 12.85
CA ARG A 36 -13.98 -4.52 11.87
C ARG A 36 -13.21 -4.28 10.57
N TYR A 37 -11.91 -4.05 10.67
CA TYR A 37 -11.07 -3.58 9.57
C TYR A 37 -10.19 -4.70 9.01
N VAL A 38 -10.13 -4.80 7.68
CA VAL A 38 -9.32 -5.79 6.99
C VAL A 38 -7.87 -5.35 6.85
N TYR A 39 -6.98 -6.32 6.72
CA TYR A 39 -5.60 -6.07 6.33
C TYR A 39 -5.51 -5.84 4.83
N LEU A 40 -4.81 -4.78 4.44
CA LEU A 40 -4.45 -4.47 3.06
C LEU A 40 -2.94 -4.55 2.88
N THR A 41 -2.52 -5.10 1.75
CA THR A 41 -1.12 -5.00 1.29
C THR A 41 -0.78 -3.56 0.90
N ALA A 42 0.51 -3.21 0.89
CA ALA A 42 0.95 -1.92 0.37
C ALA A 42 0.54 -1.68 -1.11
N TYR A 43 0.38 -2.76 -1.89
CA TYR A 43 -0.16 -2.69 -3.25
C TYR A 43 -1.64 -2.32 -3.28
N GLN A 44 -2.48 -2.96 -2.47
CA GLN A 44 -3.90 -2.60 -2.37
C GLN A 44 -4.08 -1.16 -1.91
N ILE A 45 -3.27 -0.70 -0.94
CA ILE A 45 -3.27 0.71 -0.51
C ILE A 45 -2.88 1.63 -1.68
N ALA A 46 -1.86 1.28 -2.46
CA ALA A 46 -1.45 2.08 -3.63
C ALA A 46 -2.51 2.11 -4.74
N ILE A 47 -3.20 1.00 -4.98
CA ILE A 47 -4.30 0.92 -5.95
C ILE A 47 -5.46 1.80 -5.51
N GLU A 48 -5.91 1.68 -4.25
CA GLU A 48 -6.96 2.54 -3.70
C GLU A 48 -6.52 4.01 -3.64
N PHE A 49 -5.25 4.28 -3.34
CA PHE A 49 -4.73 5.64 -3.36
C PHE A 49 -4.81 6.22 -4.76
N CYS A 50 -4.38 5.47 -5.77
CA CYS A 50 -4.43 5.97 -7.13
C CYS A 50 -5.86 6.21 -7.65
N LYS A 51 -6.79 5.34 -7.25
CA LYS A 51 -8.21 5.44 -7.58
C LYS A 51 -8.86 6.67 -6.95
N ASN A 52 -8.59 6.91 -5.66
CA ASN A 52 -9.30 7.94 -4.88
C ASN A 52 -8.57 9.30 -4.85
N TYR A 53 -7.26 9.33 -5.15
CA TYR A 53 -6.39 10.51 -5.05
C TYR A 53 -5.49 10.64 -6.28
N LYS A 54 -6.10 10.61 -7.47
CA LYS A 54 -5.38 10.60 -8.76
C LYS A 54 -4.41 11.78 -8.92
N GLU A 55 -4.82 12.99 -8.55
CA GLU A 55 -3.99 14.20 -8.70
C GLU A 55 -2.71 14.08 -7.86
N ASP A 56 -2.83 13.67 -6.60
CA ASP A 56 -1.67 13.44 -5.74
C ASP A 56 -0.79 12.31 -6.26
N PHE A 57 -1.39 11.22 -6.75
CA PHE A 57 -0.65 10.13 -7.36
C PHE A 57 0.20 10.61 -8.54
N ASP A 58 -0.41 11.37 -9.44
CA ASP A 58 0.25 11.92 -10.62
C ASP A 58 1.38 12.88 -10.22
N ASP A 59 1.23 13.62 -9.11
CA ASP A 59 2.22 14.57 -8.60
C ASP A 59 3.36 13.94 -7.76
N ILE A 60 3.11 12.80 -7.12
CA ILE A 60 4.14 12.02 -6.40
C ILE A 60 5.17 11.43 -7.39
N LYS A 61 4.82 11.29 -8.68
CA LYS A 61 5.67 10.75 -9.76
C LYS A 61 6.24 9.36 -9.47
N LYS A 62 5.56 8.56 -8.65
CA LYS A 62 5.89 7.15 -8.39
C LYS A 62 4.97 6.23 -9.18
N THR A 63 5.52 5.11 -9.62
CA THR A 63 4.74 4.10 -10.35
C THR A 63 3.96 3.20 -9.40
N LEU A 64 2.83 2.63 -9.82
CA LEU A 64 2.23 1.49 -9.11
C LEU A 64 3.15 0.25 -9.10
N GLY A 65 4.18 0.24 -9.95
CA GLY A 65 5.21 -0.80 -10.01
C GLY A 65 4.65 -2.17 -10.42
N GLY A 66 5.42 -3.21 -10.10
CA GLY A 66 5.08 -4.61 -10.31
C GLY A 66 6.19 -5.40 -10.99
N SER A 67 6.16 -6.72 -10.88
CA SER A 67 7.07 -7.57 -11.62
C SER A 67 6.91 -7.32 -13.13
N GLY A 68 8.02 -7.15 -13.85
CA GLY A 68 8.02 -6.85 -15.29
C GLY A 68 7.88 -5.38 -15.71
N THR A 69 7.66 -4.42 -14.80
CA THR A 69 7.47 -2.99 -15.19
C THR A 69 8.77 -2.20 -15.35
N GLY A 70 9.94 -2.81 -15.16
CA GLY A 70 11.26 -2.15 -15.23
C GLY A 70 11.55 -1.15 -14.09
N SER A 71 10.58 -0.90 -13.22
CA SER A 71 10.65 0.04 -12.10
C SER A 71 11.43 -0.59 -10.92
N LYS A 72 12.76 -0.71 -11.06
CA LYS A 72 13.61 -1.19 -9.98
C LYS A 72 13.67 -0.16 -8.84
N GLY A 73 12.75 -0.28 -7.90
CA GLY A 73 12.88 0.29 -6.57
C GLY A 73 12.21 1.63 -6.27
N ASP A 74 11.60 2.31 -7.25
CA ASP A 74 10.84 3.56 -7.02
C ASP A 74 9.35 3.41 -7.37
N SER A 75 8.67 2.55 -6.59
CA SER A 75 7.23 2.35 -6.71
C SER A 75 6.49 2.84 -5.47
N LEU A 76 5.26 3.27 -5.65
CA LEU A 76 4.39 3.76 -4.58
C LEU A 76 4.11 2.67 -3.52
N PRO A 77 3.84 1.40 -3.87
CA PRO A 77 3.72 0.33 -2.87
C PRO A 77 4.98 0.19 -2.01
N ARG A 78 6.17 0.28 -2.60
CA ARG A 78 7.43 0.20 -1.84
C ARG A 78 7.61 1.41 -0.92
N TYR A 79 7.32 2.61 -1.43
CA TYR A 79 7.32 3.82 -0.62
C TYR A 79 6.36 3.71 0.58
N PHE A 80 5.11 3.29 0.37
CA PHE A 80 4.15 3.05 1.44
C PHE A 80 4.64 2.00 2.42
N SER A 81 5.19 0.88 1.95
CA SER A 81 5.70 -0.16 2.84
C SER A 81 6.86 0.34 3.72
N ASN A 82 7.80 1.10 3.17
CA ASN A 82 8.94 1.63 3.92
C ASN A 82 8.51 2.71 4.93
N THR A 83 7.67 3.65 4.48
CA THR A 83 7.24 4.79 5.29
C THR A 83 6.29 4.39 6.42
N LEU A 84 5.27 3.57 6.13
CA LEU A 84 4.36 3.08 7.16
C LEU A 84 5.10 2.27 8.21
N SER A 85 5.93 1.30 7.79
CA SER A 85 6.70 0.48 8.73
C SER A 85 7.59 1.34 9.65
N ARG A 86 8.32 2.32 9.07
CA ARG A 86 9.14 3.26 9.84
C ARG A 86 8.29 4.10 10.80
N PHE A 87 7.21 4.71 10.34
CA PHE A 87 6.42 5.64 11.15
C PHE A 87 5.61 4.96 12.24
N ILE A 88 5.16 3.73 12.01
CA ILE A 88 4.56 2.88 13.05
C ILE A 88 5.61 2.53 14.11
N LYS A 89 6.82 2.10 13.69
CA LYS A 89 7.93 1.81 14.60
C LYS A 89 8.35 3.04 15.45
N GLU A 90 8.35 4.22 14.84
CA GLU A 90 8.65 5.50 15.48
C GLU A 90 7.48 6.06 16.31
N LYS A 91 6.31 5.40 16.33
CA LYS A 91 5.08 5.84 16.99
C LYS A 91 4.55 7.20 16.50
N LYS A 92 4.90 7.58 15.26
CA LYS A 92 4.32 8.74 14.56
C LYS A 92 2.89 8.43 14.10
N VAL A 93 2.69 7.23 13.57
CA VAL A 93 1.37 6.66 13.25
C VAL A 93 1.01 5.63 14.32
N LYS A 94 -0.11 5.83 15.02
CA LYS A 94 -0.50 5.00 16.18
C LYS A 94 -1.77 4.18 15.97
N HIS A 95 -2.60 4.60 15.02
CA HIS A 95 -3.91 3.99 14.68
C HIS A 95 -3.84 3.09 13.44
N ILE A 96 -2.64 2.75 12.99
CA ILE A 96 -2.42 1.74 11.95
C ILE A 96 -1.50 0.69 12.55
N GLU A 97 -1.89 -0.58 12.46
CA GLU A 97 -1.01 -1.69 12.80
C GLU A 97 -0.50 -2.37 11.54
N ALA A 98 0.72 -2.90 11.66
CA ALA A 98 1.39 -3.63 10.59
C ALA A 98 1.60 -5.08 11.00
N THR A 99 1.43 -5.99 10.05
CA THR A 99 1.77 -7.41 10.18
C THR A 99 2.39 -7.90 8.87
N GLN A 100 2.71 -9.18 8.80
CA GLN A 100 3.31 -9.81 7.63
C GLN A 100 2.57 -11.08 7.24
N LEU A 101 2.45 -11.30 5.93
CA LEU A 101 2.10 -12.57 5.34
C LEU A 101 3.38 -13.26 4.84
N SER A 102 3.65 -14.45 5.36
CA SER A 102 4.83 -15.24 4.98
C SER A 102 4.85 -15.53 3.49
N LYS A 103 5.99 -15.32 2.85
CA LYS A 103 6.20 -15.62 1.43
C LYS A 103 6.56 -17.08 1.14
N GLU A 104 6.77 -17.91 2.16
CA GLU A 104 7.39 -19.26 2.04
C GLU A 104 6.71 -20.17 1.00
N TYR A 105 5.40 -20.02 0.82
CA TYR A 105 4.61 -20.79 -0.16
C TYR A 105 3.81 -19.90 -1.12
N ILE A 106 4.25 -18.66 -1.31
CA ILE A 106 3.62 -17.71 -2.22
C ILE A 106 4.50 -17.57 -3.45
N TYR A 107 4.07 -18.19 -4.55
CA TYR A 107 4.74 -18.07 -5.84
C TYR A 107 4.50 -16.69 -6.47
N GLU A 108 3.26 -16.20 -6.39
CA GLU A 108 2.85 -14.98 -7.07
C GLU A 108 1.67 -14.34 -6.32
N VAL A 109 1.63 -13.00 -6.32
CA VAL A 109 0.45 -12.25 -5.88
C VAL A 109 0.04 -11.32 -7.00
N LYS A 110 -1.16 -11.53 -7.52
CA LYS A 110 -1.78 -10.72 -8.56
C LYS A 110 -2.92 -9.90 -7.99
N PHE A 111 -2.93 -8.62 -8.33
CA PHE A 111 -4.04 -7.73 -8.09
C PHE A 111 -4.70 -7.41 -9.42
N TYR A 112 -6.01 -7.63 -9.47
CA TYR A 112 -6.85 -7.18 -10.57
C TYR A 112 -7.54 -5.91 -10.11
N GLY A 113 -7.28 -4.82 -10.82
CA GLY A 113 -7.87 -3.54 -10.48
C GLY A 113 -7.80 -2.56 -11.64
N HIS A 114 -8.53 -1.48 -11.45
CA HIS A 114 -8.36 -0.27 -12.23
C HIS A 114 -6.98 0.32 -11.91
N ASN A 115 -6.16 0.54 -12.94
CA ASN A 115 -5.00 1.40 -12.81
C ASN A 115 -5.44 2.85 -12.53
N CYS A 116 -4.47 3.73 -12.44
CA CYS A 116 -4.65 5.18 -12.27
C CYS A 116 -5.46 5.90 -13.36
N GLU A 117 -5.84 5.18 -14.42
CA GLU A 117 -6.60 5.66 -15.57
C GLU A 117 -7.94 4.91 -15.70
N ASN A 118 -8.37 4.20 -14.64
CA ASN A 118 -9.55 3.34 -14.64
C ASN A 118 -9.54 2.22 -15.70
N GLN A 119 -8.37 1.83 -16.20
CA GLN A 119 -8.23 0.67 -17.08
C GLN A 119 -8.00 -0.59 -16.26
N GLU A 120 -8.69 -1.67 -16.60
CA GLU A 120 -8.37 -2.98 -16.03
C GLU A 120 -6.93 -3.35 -16.37
N LYS A 121 -6.12 -3.54 -15.33
CA LYS A 121 -4.74 -3.96 -15.49
C LYS A 121 -4.36 -4.92 -14.38
N GLU A 122 -3.68 -5.98 -14.77
CA GLU A 122 -3.03 -6.87 -13.82
C GLU A 122 -1.79 -6.20 -13.23
N ILE A 123 -1.69 -6.20 -11.90
CA ILE A 123 -0.52 -5.74 -11.16
C ILE A 123 0.05 -6.95 -10.42
N ILE A 124 1.25 -7.38 -10.80
CA ILE A 124 1.97 -8.48 -10.16
C ILE A 124 2.86 -7.91 -9.06
N ALA A 125 2.63 -8.30 -7.80
CA ALA A 125 3.45 -7.85 -6.70
C ALA A 125 4.90 -8.30 -6.87
N SER A 126 5.87 -7.38 -6.73
CA SER A 126 7.29 -7.75 -6.79
C SER A 126 7.83 -8.42 -5.51
N ASN A 127 7.12 -8.33 -4.37
CA ASN A 127 7.66 -8.79 -3.08
C ASN A 127 8.06 -10.29 -3.04
N PRO A 128 7.24 -11.23 -3.58
CA PRO A 128 7.60 -12.64 -3.63
C PRO A 128 8.92 -12.90 -4.37
N ASP A 129 9.11 -12.23 -5.52
CA ASP A 129 10.31 -12.35 -6.36
C ASP A 129 11.59 -11.87 -5.66
N TRP A 130 11.47 -10.93 -4.72
CA TRP A 130 12.60 -10.32 -4.01
C TRP A 130 12.92 -11.02 -2.69
N GLY A 131 12.16 -12.06 -2.36
CA GLY A 131 12.39 -12.90 -1.20
C GLY A 131 11.96 -12.30 0.14
N TYR A 132 11.11 -11.27 0.14
CA TYR A 132 10.57 -10.65 1.35
C TYR A 132 9.14 -11.11 1.63
N ASP A 133 8.78 -11.16 2.91
CA ASP A 133 7.38 -11.30 3.32
C ASP A 133 6.55 -10.10 2.86
N ILE A 134 5.25 -10.31 2.73
CA ILE A 134 4.33 -9.29 2.25
C ILE A 134 3.86 -8.47 3.45
N SER A 135 4.10 -7.16 3.42
CA SER A 135 3.62 -6.25 4.45
C SER A 135 2.11 -6.01 4.32
N LEU A 136 1.44 -6.09 5.47
CA LEU A 136 0.01 -5.91 5.62
C LEU A 136 -0.27 -4.82 6.65
N TYR A 137 -1.29 -4.01 6.42
CA TYR A 137 -1.67 -2.91 7.29
C TYR A 137 -3.18 -2.91 7.51
N ARG A 138 -3.64 -2.60 8.72
CA ARG A 138 -5.06 -2.31 8.99
C ARG A 138 -5.21 -1.14 9.94
N TYR A 139 -6.36 -0.48 9.87
CA TYR A 139 -6.73 0.48 10.90
C TYR A 139 -6.94 -0.22 12.24
N LYS A 140 -6.39 0.38 13.29
CA LYS A 140 -6.50 -0.06 14.67
C LYS A 140 -7.25 1.01 15.47
N GLU A 141 -8.36 0.61 16.08
CA GLU A 141 -9.14 1.42 17.01
C GLU A 141 -8.37 1.73 18.31
#